data_AF-A0A6B3HQW1-F1
#
_entry.id   AF-A0A6B3HQW1-F1
#
_cell.length_a   1.000
_cell.length_b   1.000
_cell.length_c   1.000
_cell.angle_alpha   90.00
_cell.angle_beta   90.00
_cell.angle_gamma   90.00
#
_symmetry.space_group_name_H-M   'P 1'
#
loop_
_entity.id
_entity.type
_entity.pdbx_description
1 polymer ?
#
loop_
_entity_poly.entity_id
_entity_poly.type
_entity_poly.pdbx_seq_one_letter_code
_entity_poly.pdbx_strand_id
1 'polypeptide(L)'
;MNAIITAAELAGELAGPRPPVLLDIRWRLGGPGERPAYLAGHLPGAVHVDLDRELAGGSGQGGRHPLPDVARFGAAMRAAGV
;
A
#
# COMPACT_ATOMS: atom_id res chain seq x y z
N MET A 1 5.49 -18.44 4.55
CA MET A 1 5.32 -17.01 4.23
C MET A 1 5.53 -16.27 5.53
N ASN A 2 6.59 -15.47 5.64
CA ASN A 2 6.79 -14.60 6.79
C ASN A 2 6.01 -13.31 6.54
N ALA A 3 5.13 -12.95 7.47
CA ALA A 3 4.34 -11.72 7.35
C ALA A 3 5.18 -10.45 7.53
N ILE A 4 6.42 -10.59 8.00
CA ILE A 4 7.36 -9.51 8.28
C ILE A 4 8.74 -9.95 7.79
N ILE A 5 9.41 -9.07 7.05
CA ILE A 5 10.79 -9.23 6.58
C ILE A 5 11.63 -8.03 7.04
N THR A 6 12.93 -8.22 7.16
CA THR A 6 13.89 -7.15 7.42
C THR A 6 14.16 -6.33 6.16
N ALA A 7 14.70 -5.12 6.33
CA ALA A 7 15.12 -4.29 5.21
C ALA A 7 16.23 -4.96 4.36
N ALA A 8 17.11 -5.75 5.00
CA ALA A 8 18.18 -6.48 4.30
C ALA A 8 17.63 -7.62 3.43
N GLU A 9 16.64 -8.36 3.94
CA GLU A 9 15.94 -9.39 3.15
C GLU A 9 15.22 -8.75 1.97
N LEU A 10 14.49 -7.66 2.20
CA LEU A 10 13.81 -6.93 1.12
C LEU A 10 14.80 -6.47 0.04
N ALA A 11 15.94 -5.92 0.42
CA ALA A 11 16.97 -5.50 -0.54
C ALA A 11 17.48 -6.69 -1.40
N GLY A 12 17.63 -7.86 -0.79
CA GLY A 12 17.96 -9.10 -1.49
C GLY A 12 16.88 -9.55 -2.47
N GLU A 13 15.61 -9.51 -2.07
CA GLU A 13 14.47 -9.88 -2.92
C GLU A 13 14.31 -8.93 -4.12
N LEU A 14 14.51 -7.63 -3.92
CA LEU A 14 14.46 -6.61 -4.99
C LEU A 14 15.57 -6.79 -6.03
N ALA A 15 16.71 -7.34 -5.64
CA ALA A 15 17.81 -7.66 -6.57
C ALA A 15 17.64 -9.02 -7.26
N GLY A 16 16.62 -9.80 -6.87
CA GLY A 16 16.37 -11.14 -7.39
C GLY A 16 15.72 -11.15 -8.78
N PRO A 17 15.59 -12.35 -9.40
CA PRO A 17 15.01 -12.50 -10.74
C PRO A 17 13.50 -12.23 -10.81
N ARG A 18 12.83 -12.13 -9.66
CA ARG A 18 11.39 -11.86 -9.53
C ARG A 18 11.19 -10.91 -8.35
N PRO A 19 11.47 -9.62 -8.50
CA PRO A 19 11.31 -8.65 -7.42
C PRO A 19 9.82 -8.53 -7.05
N PRO A 20 9.50 -8.30 -5.76
CA PRO A 20 8.13 -8.06 -5.33
C PRO A 20 7.61 -6.71 -5.82
N VAL A 21 6.29 -6.59 -5.95
CA VAL A 21 5.63 -5.29 -6.09
C VAL A 21 5.61 -4.60 -4.72
N LEU A 22 6.21 -3.42 -4.64
CA LEU A 22 6.25 -2.64 -3.41
C LEU A 22 5.07 -1.69 -3.35
N LEU A 23 4.27 -1.80 -2.28
CA LEU A 23 3.17 -0.88 -2.01
C LEU A 23 3.52 0.01 -0.81
N ASP A 24 3.49 1.32 -1.01
CA ASP A 24 3.63 2.31 0.06
C ASP A 24 2.24 2.74 0.54
N ILE A 25 1.81 2.13 1.64
CA ILE A 25 0.48 2.29 2.25
C ILE A 25 0.57 3.21 3.48
N ARG A 26 1.52 4.16 3.49
CA ARG A 26 1.65 5.11 4.60
C ARG A 26 0.34 5.88 4.82
N TRP A 27 -0.05 5.99 6.07
CA TRP A 27 -1.29 6.64 6.48
C TRP A 27 -1.13 7.22 7.90
N ARG A 28 -1.84 8.32 8.16
CA ARG A 28 -1.81 8.99 9.47
C ARG A 28 -3.20 9.39 9.92
N LEU A 29 -3.57 8.98 11.13
CA LEU A 29 -4.85 9.32 11.74
C LEU A 29 -5.00 10.84 11.91
N GLY A 30 -6.05 11.40 11.30
CA GLY A 30 -6.38 12.83 11.40
C GLY A 30 -5.40 13.77 10.70
N GLY A 31 -4.43 13.24 9.94
CA GLY A 31 -3.48 14.01 9.15
C GLY A 31 -3.97 14.27 7.72
N PRO A 32 -3.32 15.20 6.99
CA PRO A 32 -3.47 15.27 5.53
C PRO A 32 -3.04 13.94 4.89
N GLY A 33 -3.55 13.64 3.69
CA GLY A 33 -3.12 12.46 2.94
C GLY A 33 -1.61 12.42 2.75
N GLU A 34 -1.02 11.24 2.85
CA GLU A 34 0.45 11.06 2.95
C GLU A 34 1.15 10.93 1.57
N ARG A 35 0.42 11.18 0.47
CA ARG A 35 0.98 11.25 -0.88
C ARG A 35 2.14 12.26 -1.02
N PRO A 36 2.10 13.47 -0.44
CA PRO A 36 3.24 14.39 -0.47
C PRO A 36 4.49 13.81 0.18
N ALA A 37 4.34 13.04 1.26
CA ALA A 37 5.46 12.37 1.91
C ALA A 37 6.04 11.25 1.02
N TYR A 38 5.19 10.50 0.32
CA TYR A 38 5.64 9.54 -0.70
C TYR A 38 6.44 10.25 -1.80
N LEU A 39 5.93 11.37 -2.33
CA LEU A 39 6.63 12.15 -3.37
C LEU A 39 7.96 12.75 -2.88
N ALA A 40 8.05 13.09 -1.59
CA ALA A 40 9.29 13.58 -0.98
C ALA A 40 10.35 12.47 -0.82
N GLY A 41 9.93 11.21 -0.65
CA GLY A 41 10.84 10.07 -0.56
C GLY A 41 10.13 8.75 -0.29
N HIS A 42 10.50 7.73 -1.06
CA HIS A 42 9.95 6.38 -0.97
C HIS A 42 10.93 5.31 -1.47
N LEU A 43 10.56 4.05 -1.21
CA LEU A 43 11.10 2.83 -1.80
C LEU A 43 11.38 2.96 -3.31
N PRO A 44 12.58 2.78 -3.92
CA PRO A 44 12.66 2.68 -5.37
C PRO A 44 11.69 1.64 -5.94
N GLY A 45 10.87 2.04 -6.91
CA GLY A 45 9.84 1.19 -7.53
C GLY A 45 8.56 1.00 -6.72
N ALA A 46 8.46 1.57 -5.51
CA ALA A 46 7.23 1.49 -4.72
C ALA A 46 6.09 2.32 -5.35
N VAL A 47 4.89 1.77 -5.36
CA VAL A 47 3.66 2.44 -5.77
C VAL A 47 2.90 2.89 -4.54
N HIS A 48 2.53 4.17 -4.48
CA HIS A 48 1.67 4.66 -3.41
C HIS A 48 0.25 4.15 -3.56
N VAL A 49 -0.28 3.56 -2.49
CA VAL A 49 -1.67 3.09 -2.40
C VAL A 49 -2.33 3.83 -1.24
N ASP A 50 -3.39 4.57 -1.53
CA ASP A 50 -4.08 5.39 -0.54
C ASP A 50 -5.02 4.51 0.28
N LEU A 51 -4.73 4.33 1.58
CA LEU A 51 -5.51 3.46 2.45
C LEU A 51 -6.99 3.83 2.47
N ASP A 52 -7.33 5.12 2.59
CA ASP A 52 -8.70 5.58 2.72
C ASP A 52 -9.46 5.47 1.40
N ARG A 53 -8.77 5.67 0.28
CA ARG A 53 -9.38 5.67 -1.06
C ARG A 53 -9.36 4.34 -1.78
N GLU A 54 -8.47 3.44 -1.44
CA GLU A 54 -8.26 2.22 -2.24
C GLU A 54 -8.43 0.96 -1.41
N LEU A 55 -8.07 1.01 -0.12
CA LEU A 55 -8.08 -0.14 0.78
C LEU A 55 -9.18 -0.08 1.84
N ALA A 56 -10.03 0.95 1.81
CA ALA A 56 -11.12 1.14 2.76
C ALA A 56 -12.44 1.50 2.07
N GLY A 57 -13.54 0.94 2.59
CA GLY A 57 -14.90 1.38 2.32
C GLY A 57 -15.25 2.69 3.03
N GLY A 58 -16.42 3.25 2.73
CA GLY A 58 -16.94 4.42 3.43
C GLY A 58 -17.17 4.11 4.92
N SER A 59 -16.84 5.07 5.79
CA SER A 59 -17.05 4.91 7.23
C SER A 59 -18.52 4.70 7.59
N GLY A 60 -18.78 3.92 8.63
CA GLY A 60 -20.15 3.58 9.04
C GLY A 60 -20.20 2.50 10.11
N GLN A 61 -21.21 1.63 10.04
CA GLN A 61 -21.41 0.55 11.02
C GLN A 61 -20.21 -0.43 11.10
N GLY A 62 -19.44 -0.56 10.02
CA GLY A 62 -18.22 -1.37 9.97
C GLY A 62 -16.95 -0.67 10.51
N GLY A 63 -17.08 0.51 11.12
CA GLY A 63 -15.97 1.29 11.65
C GLY A 63 -15.49 2.40 10.71
N ARG A 64 -14.30 2.93 10.97
CA ARG A 64 -13.73 4.09 10.23
C ARG A 64 -13.13 3.71 8.88
N HIS A 65 -12.59 2.49 8.75
CA HIS A 65 -12.03 1.95 7.52
C HIS A 65 -12.50 0.49 7.33
N PRO A 66 -13.79 0.26 7.04
CA PRO A 66 -14.26 -1.08 6.74
C PRO A 66 -13.58 -1.61 5.48
N LEU A 67 -13.61 -2.93 5.26
CA LEU A 67 -13.10 -3.51 4.02
C LEU A 67 -13.83 -2.93 2.80
N PRO A 68 -13.12 -2.65 1.69
CA PRO A 68 -13.71 -2.16 0.46
C PRO A 68 -14.44 -3.30 -0.27
N ASP A 69 -15.27 -2.92 -1.25
CA ASP A 69 -15.78 -3.88 -2.21
C ASP A 69 -14.63 -4.58 -2.97
N VAL A 70 -14.80 -5.87 -3.27
CA VAL A 70 -13.78 -6.70 -3.92
C VAL A 70 -13.39 -6.16 -5.29
N ALA A 71 -14.34 -5.62 -6.07
CA ALA A 71 -14.04 -5.06 -7.38
C ALA A 71 -13.20 -3.77 -7.25
N ARG A 72 -13.48 -2.93 -6.24
CA ARG A 72 -12.67 -1.74 -5.94
C ARG A 72 -11.25 -2.12 -5.53
N PHE A 73 -11.10 -3.07 -4.60
CA PHE A 73 -9.78 -3.56 -4.18
C PHE A 73 -9.00 -4.15 -5.37
N GLY A 74 -9.64 -5.02 -6.15
CA GLY A 74 -9.00 -5.65 -7.31
C GLY A 74 -8.60 -4.65 -8.40
N ALA A 75 -9.37 -3.57 -8.59
CA ALA A 75 -8.99 -2.49 -9.49
C ALA A 75 -7.75 -1.74 -8.98
N ALA A 76 -7.69 -1.42 -7.68
CA ALA A 76 -6.52 -0.75 -7.08
C ALA A 76 -5.26 -1.62 -7.17
N MET A 77 -5.35 -2.91 -6.84
CA MET A 77 -4.21 -3.84 -6.91
C MET A 77 -3.66 -3.98 -8.34
N ARG A 78 -4.55 -4.14 -9.34
CA ARG A 78 -4.12 -4.16 -10.75
C ARG A 78 -3.46 -2.86 -11.20
N ALA A 79 -4.00 -1.71 -10.77
CA ALA A 79 -3.41 -0.41 -11.07
C ALA A 79 -2.02 -0.24 -10.42
N ALA A 80 -1.79 -0.88 -9.27
CA ALA A 80 -0.51 -0.92 -8.58
C ALA A 80 0.48 -1.97 -9.12
N GLY A 81 0.08 -2.78 -10.10
CA GLY A 81 0.93 -3.79 -10.73
C GLY A 81 0.90 -5.17 -10.04
N VAL A 82 -0.06 -5.41 -9.15
CA VAL A 82 -0.32 -6.72 -8.52
C VAL A 82 -1.22 -7.59 -9.41
#